data_AF-A0A2Y9RA42-F1
#
_entry.id   AF-A0A2Y9RA42-F1
#
_cell.length_a   1.000
_cell.length_b   1.000
_cell.length_c   1.000
_cell.angle_alpha   90.00
_cell.angle_beta   90.00
_cell.angle_gamma   90.00
#
_symmetry.space_group_name_H-M   'P 1'
#
loop_
_entity.id
_entity.type
_entity.pdbx_description
1 polymer ?
#
loop_
_entity_poly.entity_id
_entity_poly.type
_entity_poly.pdbx_seq_one_letter_code
_entity_poly.pdbx_strand_id
1 'polypeptide(L)'
;MLLGSRAAMLLLLLLWTAQGRAVPGSSSPAWAQGQQLSQKLCTLAWSAHPPIGHVFCLQRIHQGLIFYEKLLGSDIFTGEPSLLPDGPVGQLHASLLGLSQLLQPEGHHRETKLTPTPSPSLPWQRLLLRLKILRSLQAFVAVAARVFAHGAATLSP
;
A
#
# COMPACT_ATOMS: atom_id res chain seq x y z
N MET A 1 12.23 10.56 49.22
CA MET A 1 12.25 11.24 47.91
C MET A 1 13.49 10.80 47.15
N LEU A 2 13.40 9.83 46.21
CA LEU A 2 14.49 9.44 45.29
C LEU A 2 14.03 8.42 44.20
N LEU A 3 12.74 8.44 43.78
CA LEU A 3 12.20 7.52 42.75
C LEU A 3 11.73 8.26 41.48
N GLY A 4 12.27 9.45 41.19
CA GLY A 4 11.94 10.23 40.00
C GLY A 4 13.05 10.27 38.94
N SER A 5 14.27 9.85 39.27
CA SER A 5 15.45 10.18 38.44
C SER A 5 15.71 9.17 37.30
N ARG A 6 15.43 7.87 37.52
CA ARG A 6 15.68 6.83 36.49
C ARG A 6 14.60 6.80 35.40
N ALA A 7 13.33 7.02 35.76
CA ALA A 7 12.25 7.10 34.79
C ALA A 7 12.34 8.38 33.94
N ALA A 8 12.74 9.50 34.53
CA ALA A 8 13.02 10.73 33.81
C ALA A 8 14.20 10.57 32.84
N MET A 9 15.29 9.88 33.24
CA MET A 9 16.39 9.57 32.32
C MET A 9 15.97 8.67 31.16
N LEU A 10 15.13 7.65 31.40
CA LEU A 10 14.65 6.78 30.33
C LEU A 10 13.71 7.50 29.37
N LEU A 11 12.86 8.40 29.87
CA LEU A 11 12.02 9.25 29.03
C LEU A 11 12.84 10.29 28.25
N LEU A 12 13.90 10.85 28.84
CA LEU A 12 14.87 11.71 28.14
C LEU A 12 15.65 10.94 27.07
N LEU A 13 16.06 9.69 27.33
CA LEU A 13 16.73 8.83 26.35
C LEU A 13 15.80 8.44 25.20
N LEU A 14 14.54 8.08 25.49
CA LEU A 14 13.57 7.73 24.46
C LEU A 14 13.17 8.96 23.63
N LEU A 15 13.03 10.12 24.26
CA LEU A 15 12.78 11.39 23.56
C LEU A 15 14.01 11.83 22.73
N TRP A 16 15.23 11.54 23.19
CA TRP A 16 16.48 11.75 22.43
C TRP A 16 16.60 10.79 21.23
N THR A 17 16.11 9.55 21.34
CA THR A 17 16.06 8.64 20.17
C THR A 17 14.97 9.01 19.17
N ALA A 18 13.98 9.79 19.58
CA ALA A 18 12.84 10.20 18.75
C ALA A 18 12.99 11.60 18.13
N GLN A 19 13.73 12.52 18.77
CA GLN A 19 14.07 13.80 18.16
C GLN A 19 15.24 13.65 17.20
N GLY A 20 14.90 13.47 15.92
CA GLY A 20 15.69 14.01 14.83
C GLY A 20 17.10 13.44 14.72
N ARG A 21 17.22 12.29 14.06
CA ARG A 21 18.30 12.14 13.07
C ARG A 21 17.99 13.05 11.87
N ALA A 22 17.89 14.35 12.12
CA ALA A 22 18.29 15.33 11.14
C ALA A 22 19.79 15.08 10.97
N VAL A 23 20.13 14.27 9.96
CA VAL A 23 21.50 14.11 9.50
C VAL A 23 22.00 15.53 9.24
N PRO A 24 23.00 16.03 9.99
CA PRO A 24 23.51 17.36 9.77
C PRO A 24 24.02 17.39 8.34
N GLY A 25 23.56 18.39 7.58
CA GLY A 25 23.93 18.65 6.20
C GLY A 25 25.44 18.74 6.05
N SER A 26 26.06 17.59 5.85
CA SER A 26 27.38 17.42 5.28
C SER A 26 27.17 16.44 4.15
N SER A 27 27.70 16.80 2.99
CA SER A 27 27.71 16.05 1.75
C SER A 27 28.44 14.72 1.96
N SER A 28 27.83 13.81 2.72
CA SER A 28 28.45 12.55 3.07
C SER A 28 28.36 11.66 1.83
N PRO A 29 29.51 11.30 1.22
CA PRO A 29 29.53 10.52 -0.01
C PRO A 29 28.80 9.19 0.15
N ALA A 30 28.64 8.69 1.38
CA ALA A 30 27.93 7.48 1.71
C ALA A 30 26.42 7.52 1.38
N TRP A 31 25.74 8.67 1.51
CA TRP A 31 24.30 8.75 1.16
C TRP A 31 24.10 8.87 -0.35
N ALA A 32 24.93 9.67 -1.03
CA ALA A 32 24.91 9.76 -2.49
C ALA A 32 25.30 8.41 -3.13
N GLN A 33 26.30 7.73 -2.58
CA GLN A 33 26.73 6.41 -3.01
C GLN A 33 25.68 5.35 -2.66
N GLY A 34 25.05 5.43 -1.49
CA GLY A 34 23.93 4.56 -1.11
C GLY A 34 22.73 4.71 -2.04
N GLN A 35 22.38 5.95 -2.41
CA GLN A 35 21.34 6.23 -3.40
C GLN A 35 21.73 5.73 -4.80
N GLN A 36 22.97 5.97 -5.24
CA GLN A 36 23.44 5.51 -6.55
C GLN A 36 23.46 3.97 -6.64
N LEU A 37 23.93 3.30 -5.59
CA LEU A 37 23.95 1.84 -5.53
C LEU A 37 22.54 1.26 -5.44
N SER A 38 21.63 1.85 -4.66
CA SER A 38 20.25 1.39 -4.60
C SER A 38 19.54 1.58 -5.95
N GLN A 39 19.74 2.73 -6.61
CA GLN A 39 19.22 2.99 -7.96
C GLN A 39 19.75 1.96 -8.96
N LYS A 40 21.07 1.70 -8.95
CA LYS A 40 21.72 0.73 -9.83
C LYS A 40 21.23 -0.70 -9.57
N LEU A 41 21.07 -1.10 -8.31
CA LEU A 41 20.52 -2.39 -7.94
C LEU A 41 19.06 -2.53 -8.38
N CYS A 42 18.25 -1.47 -8.24
CA CYS A 42 16.89 -1.46 -8.78
C CYS A 42 16.91 -1.64 -10.30
N THR A 43 17.71 -0.85 -11.03
CA THR A 43 17.83 -0.99 -12.50
C THR A 43 18.23 -2.41 -12.89
N LEU A 44 19.25 -2.99 -12.24
CA LEU A 44 19.73 -4.34 -12.55
C LEU A 44 18.71 -5.43 -12.21
N ALA A 45 18.01 -5.31 -11.08
CA ALA A 45 16.97 -6.27 -10.68
C ALA A 45 15.82 -6.32 -11.69
N TRP A 46 15.44 -5.15 -12.25
CA TRP A 46 14.37 -5.06 -13.25
C TRP A 46 14.86 -5.42 -14.67
N SER A 47 16.12 -5.15 -15.02
CA SER A 47 16.69 -5.51 -16.33
C SER A 47 17.09 -6.98 -16.44
N ALA A 48 17.32 -7.67 -15.31
CA ALA A 48 17.69 -9.08 -15.28
C ALA A 48 16.48 -10.03 -15.43
N HIS A 49 15.25 -9.53 -15.37
CA HIS A 49 14.04 -10.32 -15.59
C HIS A 49 13.55 -10.15 -17.05
N PRO A 50 13.24 -11.25 -17.78
CA PRO A 50 12.77 -11.15 -19.16
C PRO A 50 11.44 -10.37 -19.27
N PRO A 51 11.17 -9.70 -20.41
CA PRO A 51 10.04 -8.78 -20.62
C PRO A 51 8.65 -9.43 -20.58
N ILE A 52 8.59 -10.73 -20.30
CA ILE A 52 7.36 -11.46 -19.99
C ILE A 52 6.71 -10.88 -18.72
N GLY A 53 7.44 -10.23 -17.81
CA GLY A 53 6.92 -9.76 -16.52
C GLY A 53 5.89 -8.61 -16.57
N HIS A 54 5.87 -7.76 -17.59
CA HIS A 54 5.01 -6.54 -17.57
C HIS A 54 3.52 -6.88 -17.65
N VAL A 55 3.13 -7.75 -18.58
CA VAL A 55 1.73 -8.20 -18.76
C VAL A 55 1.25 -8.95 -17.51
N PHE A 56 2.12 -9.77 -16.90
CA PHE A 56 1.80 -10.48 -15.66
C PHE A 56 1.70 -9.53 -14.46
N CYS A 57 2.52 -8.48 -14.39
CA CYS A 57 2.45 -7.48 -13.32
C CYS A 57 1.14 -6.70 -13.37
N LEU A 58 0.76 -6.18 -14.54
CA LEU A 58 -0.51 -5.48 -14.72
C LEU A 58 -1.72 -6.39 -14.47
N GLN A 59 -1.67 -7.65 -14.92
CA GLN A 59 -2.71 -8.63 -14.63
C GLN A 59 -2.84 -8.92 -13.13
N ARG A 60 -1.71 -9.00 -12.40
CA ARG A 60 -1.70 -9.17 -10.94
C ARG A 60 -2.25 -7.93 -10.22
N ILE A 61 -1.92 -6.73 -10.69
CA ILE A 61 -2.49 -5.48 -10.17
C ILE A 61 -4.00 -5.48 -10.41
N HIS A 62 -4.47 -5.77 -11.63
CA HIS A 62 -5.90 -5.88 -11.93
C HIS A 62 -6.61 -6.88 -11.01
N GLN A 63 -6.06 -8.08 -10.82
CA GLN A 63 -6.64 -9.08 -9.92
C GLN A 63 -6.72 -8.60 -8.46
N GLY A 64 -5.70 -7.87 -8.00
CA GLY A 64 -5.70 -7.25 -6.67
C GLY A 64 -6.74 -6.15 -6.54
N LEU A 65 -6.92 -5.30 -7.56
CA LEU A 65 -7.93 -4.25 -7.58
C LEU A 65 -9.34 -4.83 -7.44
N ILE A 66 -9.70 -5.83 -8.26
CA ILE A 66 -11.00 -6.51 -8.18
C ILE A 66 -11.22 -7.18 -6.82
N PHE A 67 -10.16 -7.74 -6.22
CA PHE A 67 -10.26 -8.33 -4.88
C PHE A 67 -10.61 -7.27 -3.83
N TYR A 68 -9.89 -6.15 -3.81
CA TYR A 68 -10.13 -5.08 -2.83
C TYR A 68 -11.45 -4.35 -3.07
N GLU A 69 -11.86 -4.17 -4.33
CA GLU A 69 -13.20 -3.66 -4.68
C GLU A 69 -14.29 -4.51 -4.03
N LYS A 70 -14.31 -5.82 -4.31
CA LYS A 70 -15.28 -6.76 -3.70
C LYS A 70 -15.22 -6.75 -2.17
N LEU A 71 -14.03 -6.59 -1.60
CA LEU A 71 -13.84 -6.54 -0.15
C LEU A 71 -14.38 -5.24 0.46
N LEU A 72 -14.22 -4.11 -0.22
CA LEU A 72 -14.77 -2.80 0.20
C LEU A 72 -16.29 -2.73 0.00
N GLY A 73 -16.84 -3.46 -0.98
CA GLY A 73 -18.30 -3.61 -1.16
C GLY A 73 -18.95 -4.63 -0.21
N SER A 74 -18.15 -5.40 0.54
CA SER A 74 -18.66 -6.42 1.46
C SER A 74 -19.27 -5.82 2.73
N ASP A 75 -19.99 -6.65 3.47
CA ASP A 75 -20.55 -6.35 4.80
C ASP A 75 -19.49 -5.90 5.83
N ILE A 76 -18.20 -6.15 5.57
CA ILE A 76 -17.10 -5.68 6.41
C ILE A 76 -17.13 -4.16 6.47
N PHE A 77 -17.37 -3.46 5.36
CA PHE A 77 -17.38 -2.00 5.27
C PHE A 77 -18.78 -1.40 5.22
N THR A 78 -19.78 -2.14 4.74
CA THR A 78 -21.19 -1.69 4.68
C THR A 78 -21.99 -2.03 5.94
N GLY A 79 -21.55 -3.02 6.72
CA GLY A 79 -22.17 -3.40 7.99
C GLY A 79 -21.86 -2.45 9.14
N GLU A 80 -22.54 -2.62 10.26
CA GLU A 80 -22.38 -1.76 11.43
C GLU A 80 -20.96 -1.81 12.05
N PRO A 81 -20.36 -0.66 12.44
CA PRO A 81 -20.89 0.70 12.29
C PRO A 81 -20.82 1.15 10.81
N SER A 82 -21.96 1.58 10.27
CA SER A 82 -22.08 1.94 8.85
C SER A 82 -21.19 3.12 8.50
N LEU A 83 -20.45 2.97 7.40
CA LEU A 83 -19.71 4.06 6.77
C LEU A 83 -20.61 4.70 5.71
N LEU A 84 -20.63 6.03 5.68
CA LEU A 84 -21.36 6.76 4.65
C LEU A 84 -20.83 6.39 3.25
N PRO A 85 -21.72 6.11 2.28
CA PRO A 85 -21.32 5.73 0.92
C PRO A 85 -20.55 6.84 0.21
N ASP A 86 -20.77 8.11 0.57
CA ASP A 86 -20.02 9.26 0.03
C ASP A 86 -18.74 9.59 0.83
N GLY A 87 -18.41 8.77 1.82
CA GLY A 87 -17.20 8.93 2.62
C GLY A 87 -15.92 8.60 1.85
N PRO A 88 -14.75 8.78 2.49
CA PRO A 88 -13.45 8.50 1.86
C PRO A 88 -13.30 7.05 1.38
N VAL A 89 -13.99 6.10 2.04
CA VAL A 89 -13.99 4.69 1.63
C VAL A 89 -14.82 4.45 0.36
N GLY A 90 -15.92 5.18 0.17
CA GLY A 90 -16.70 5.10 -1.06
C GLY A 90 -15.98 5.71 -2.25
N GLN A 91 -15.32 6.85 -2.06
CA GLN A 91 -14.44 7.44 -3.07
C GLN A 91 -13.27 6.52 -3.42
N LEU A 92 -12.70 5.84 -2.42
CA LEU A 92 -11.66 4.84 -2.63
C LEU A 92 -12.19 3.66 -3.46
N HIS A 93 -13.39 3.15 -3.15
CA HIS A 93 -14.02 2.09 -3.93
C HIS A 93 -14.24 2.50 -5.39
N ALA A 94 -14.79 3.71 -5.63
CA ALA A 94 -14.97 4.24 -6.99
C ALA A 94 -13.64 4.41 -7.74
N SER A 95 -12.59 4.86 -7.06
CA SER A 95 -11.25 5.03 -7.64
C SER A 95 -10.60 3.69 -8.01
N LEU A 96 -10.79 2.65 -7.19
CA LEU A 96 -10.31 1.30 -7.49
C LEU A 96 -10.99 0.73 -8.74
N LEU A 97 -12.31 0.91 -8.85
CA LEU A 97 -13.10 0.50 -10.00
C LEU A 97 -12.65 1.22 -11.28
N GLY A 98 -12.47 2.55 -11.22
CA GLY A 98 -11.95 3.31 -12.36
C GLY A 98 -10.57 2.82 -12.81
N LEU A 99 -9.67 2.51 -11.87
CA LEU A 99 -8.34 1.99 -12.21
C LEU A 99 -8.38 0.57 -12.78
N SER A 100 -9.25 -0.32 -12.30
CA SER A 100 -9.39 -1.66 -12.87
C SER A 100 -9.92 -1.60 -14.31
N GLN A 101 -10.89 -0.73 -14.57
CA GLN A 101 -11.45 -0.50 -15.92
C GLN A 101 -10.41 0.03 -16.91
N LEU A 102 -9.50 0.90 -16.46
CA LEU A 102 -8.40 1.39 -17.29
C LEU A 102 -7.39 0.28 -17.65
N LEU A 103 -7.11 -0.63 -16.71
CA LEU A 103 -6.19 -1.74 -16.96
C LEU A 103 -6.77 -2.80 -17.88
N GLN A 104 -8.08 -3.04 -17.79
CA GLN A 104 -8.77 -3.98 -18.64
C GLN A 104 -10.24 -3.56 -18.77
N PRO A 105 -10.63 -2.93 -19.90
CA PRO A 105 -12.03 -2.62 -20.17
C PRO A 105 -12.83 -3.92 -20.17
N GLU A 106 -13.99 -3.97 -19.50
CA GLU A 106 -14.83 -5.16 -19.31
C GLU A 106 -15.19 -5.91 -20.61
N GLY A 107 -14.25 -6.69 -21.14
CA GLY A 107 -14.40 -7.49 -22.36
C GLY A 107 -14.08 -8.98 -22.15
N HIS A 108 -13.49 -9.34 -21.01
CA HIS A 108 -13.22 -10.74 -20.67
C HIS A 108 -13.66 -10.98 -19.24
N HIS A 109 -14.94 -11.36 -19.10
CA HIS A 109 -15.59 -11.78 -17.87
C HIS A 109 -14.94 -13.07 -17.36
N ARG A 110 -13.68 -13.01 -16.91
CA ARG A 110 -13.11 -14.03 -16.04
C ARG A 110 -13.61 -13.67 -14.66
N GLU A 111 -14.83 -14.13 -14.39
CA GLU A 111 -15.45 -14.10 -13.08
C GLU A 111 -14.61 -14.98 -12.16
N THR A 112 -13.46 -14.47 -11.71
CA THR A 112 -12.65 -15.13 -10.70
C THR A 112 -13.53 -15.11 -9.46
N LYS A 113 -14.12 -16.27 -9.17
CA LYS A 113 -14.89 -16.59 -7.98
C LYS A 113 -13.98 -16.49 -6.76
N LEU A 114 -13.52 -15.28 -6.47
CA LEU A 114 -12.97 -14.88 -5.19
C LEU A 114 -14.19 -14.66 -4.31
N THR A 115 -14.75 -15.76 -3.81
CA THR A 115 -15.70 -15.71 -2.71
C THR A 115 -14.98 -15.09 -1.52
N PRO A 116 -15.36 -13.89 -1.07
CA PRO A 116 -14.88 -13.39 0.20
C PRO A 116 -15.28 -14.40 1.28
N THR A 117 -14.32 -14.75 2.13
CA THR A 117 -14.50 -15.67 3.25
C THR A 117 -15.58 -15.15 4.22
N PRO A 118 -16.19 -16.01 5.04
CA PRO A 118 -17.39 -15.67 5.79
C PRO A 118 -17.20 -14.43 6.67
N SER A 119 -18.19 -13.55 6.58
CA SER A 119 -18.32 -12.31 7.33
C SER A 119 -18.17 -12.52 8.84
N PRO A 120 -17.35 -11.70 9.55
CA PRO A 120 -17.33 -11.70 11.00
C PRO A 120 -18.64 -11.11 11.57
N SER A 121 -19.26 -11.87 12.48
CA SER A 121 -20.56 -11.52 13.07
C SER A 121 -20.50 -10.32 14.03
N LEU A 122 -19.34 -10.00 14.62
CA LEU A 122 -19.20 -8.98 15.66
C LEU A 122 -18.68 -7.62 15.14
N PRO A 123 -19.25 -6.46 15.56
CA PRO A 123 -18.86 -5.13 15.08
C PRO A 123 -17.39 -4.73 15.34
N TRP A 124 -16.82 -5.08 16.49
CA TRP A 124 -15.42 -4.76 16.79
C TRP A 124 -14.43 -5.57 15.95
N GLN A 125 -14.78 -6.81 15.58
CA GLN A 125 -13.98 -7.62 14.66
C GLN A 125 -13.98 -7.00 13.28
N ARG A 126 -15.13 -6.51 12.81
CA ARG A 126 -15.21 -5.73 11.56
C ARG A 126 -14.29 -4.52 11.60
N LEU A 127 -14.26 -3.76 12.70
CA LEU A 127 -13.38 -2.59 12.81
C LEU A 127 -11.90 -2.94 12.69
N LEU A 128 -11.44 -3.98 13.40
CA LEU A 128 -10.06 -4.45 13.30
C LEU A 128 -9.73 -4.95 11.88
N LEU A 129 -10.68 -5.65 11.25
CA LEU A 129 -10.51 -6.16 9.90
C LEU A 129 -10.45 -5.03 8.87
N ARG A 130 -11.29 -3.99 8.99
CA ARG A 130 -11.22 -2.76 8.17
C ARG A 130 -9.83 -2.16 8.23
N LEU A 131 -9.27 -1.97 9.43
CA LEU A 131 -7.94 -1.39 9.59
C LEU A 131 -6.84 -2.25 8.95
N LYS A 132 -6.92 -3.58 9.10
CA LYS A 132 -5.97 -4.52 8.50
C LYS A 132 -6.05 -4.48 6.96
N ILE A 133 -7.27 -4.46 6.42
CA ILE A 133 -7.53 -4.39 4.99
C ILE A 133 -7.00 -3.08 4.41
N LEU A 134 -7.34 -1.94 5.03
CA LEU A 134 -6.89 -0.63 4.55
C LEU A 134 -5.36 -0.50 4.59
N ARG A 135 -4.69 -1.01 5.63
CA ARG A 135 -3.22 -1.02 5.69
C ARG A 135 -2.59 -1.90 4.60
N SER A 136 -3.19 -3.06 4.35
CA SER A 136 -2.76 -3.96 3.27
C SER A 136 -2.97 -3.31 1.90
N LEU A 137 -4.12 -2.65 1.71
CA LEU A 137 -4.45 -1.91 0.50
C LEU A 137 -3.46 -0.76 0.26
N GLN A 138 -3.09 0.00 1.29
CA GLN A 138 -2.06 1.05 1.20
C GLN A 138 -0.73 0.52 0.65
N ALA A 139 -0.26 -0.62 1.16
CA ALA A 139 0.97 -1.23 0.67
C ALA A 139 0.83 -1.67 -0.79
N PHE A 140 -0.32 -2.25 -1.15
CA PHE A 140 -0.62 -2.68 -2.51
C PHE A 140 -0.65 -1.50 -3.50
N VAL A 141 -1.41 -0.44 -3.21
CA VAL A 141 -1.51 0.72 -4.12
C VAL A 141 -0.18 1.47 -4.22
N ALA A 142 0.65 1.47 -3.18
CA ALA A 142 1.99 2.05 -3.25
C ALA A 142 2.90 1.28 -4.23
N VAL A 143 2.77 -0.04 -4.31
CA VAL A 143 3.49 -0.84 -5.32
C VAL A 143 2.92 -0.55 -6.71
N ALA A 144 1.60 -0.58 -6.87
CA ALA A 144 0.96 -0.28 -8.16
C ALA A 144 1.35 1.10 -8.69
N ALA A 145 1.32 2.13 -7.84
CA ALA A 145 1.72 3.49 -8.19
C ALA A 145 3.16 3.57 -8.71
N ARG A 146 4.10 2.84 -8.07
CA ARG A 146 5.49 2.77 -8.56
C ARG A 146 5.60 2.08 -9.92
N VAL A 147 4.85 1.01 -10.13
CA VAL A 147 4.82 0.31 -11.43
C VAL A 147 4.33 1.23 -12.53
N PHE A 148 3.23 1.96 -12.31
CA PHE A 148 2.71 2.92 -13.27
C PHE A 148 3.65 4.11 -13.50
N ALA A 149 4.22 4.69 -12.44
CA ALA A 149 5.17 5.79 -12.57
C ALA A 149 6.42 5.38 -13.35
N HIS A 150 6.94 4.17 -13.10
CA HIS A 150 8.07 3.64 -13.86
C HIS A 150 7.68 3.38 -15.32
N GLY A 151 6.56 2.70 -15.57
CA GLY A 151 6.08 2.44 -16.93
C GLY A 151 5.86 3.73 -17.74
N ALA A 152 5.30 4.77 -17.11
CA ALA A 152 5.14 6.07 -17.75
C ALA A 152 6.49 6.73 -18.11
N ALA A 153 7.52 6.55 -17.29
CA ALA A 153 8.84 7.15 -17.51
C ALA A 153 9.73 6.37 -18.49
N THR A 154 9.54 5.05 -18.63
CA THR A 154 10.46 4.20 -19.41
C THR A 154 9.83 3.51 -20.61
N LEU A 155 8.50 3.39 -20.66
CA LEU A 155 7.77 2.69 -21.71
C LEU A 155 6.84 3.62 -22.52
N SER A 156 6.62 4.85 -22.06
CA SER A 156 5.90 5.85 -22.87
C SER A 156 6.84 6.36 -23.98
N PRO A 157 6.42 6.35 -25.26
CA PRO A 157 7.21 6.85 -26.38
C PRO A 157 7.38 8.38 -26.36
#